data_AF-A0A813G1D6-F1
#
_entry.id   AF-A0A813G1D6-F1
#
_cell.length_a   1.000
_cell.length_b   1.000
_cell.length_c   1.000
_cell.angle_alpha   90.00
_cell.angle_beta   90.00
_cell.angle_gamma   90.00
#
_symmetry.space_group_name_H-M   'P 1'
#
loop_
_entity.id
_entity.type
_entity.pdbx_description
1 polymer ?
#
loop_
_entity_poly.entity_id
_entity_poly.type
_entity_poly.pdbx_seq_one_letter_code
_entity_poly.pdbx_strand_id
1 'polypeptide(L)'
;VAMFTFKWAIDRSATGLIAYPGEEPERVIDVKAGLAEFIAMALFVIIGCGTACANGAADAQNRLLLAFAFGIAIMVLAYSVGHH
;
A
#
# COMPACT_ATOMS: atom_id res chain seq x y z
N VAL A 1 -6.45 12.39 26.41
CA VAL A 1 -6.43 10.96 26.04
C VAL A 1 -6.86 10.89 24.58
N ALA A 2 -5.96 10.52 23.66
CA ALA A 2 -6.31 10.48 22.24
C ALA A 2 -7.33 9.36 22.00
N MET A 3 -8.52 9.72 21.56
CA MET A 3 -9.61 8.80 21.23
C MET A 3 -9.41 8.35 19.78
N PHE A 4 -9.10 7.06 19.58
CA PHE A 4 -9.03 6.47 18.26
C PHE A 4 -10.41 5.96 17.86
N THR A 5 -10.95 6.50 16.78
CA THR A 5 -12.26 6.11 16.25
C THR A 5 -12.05 5.25 15.00
N PHE A 6 -12.41 3.97 15.10
CA PHE A 6 -12.42 3.05 13.96
C PHE A 6 -13.73 3.20 13.20
N LYS A 7 -13.66 3.53 11.91
CA LYS A 7 -14.83 3.58 11.03
C LYS A 7 -14.51 2.81 9.74
N TRP A 8 -15.51 2.13 9.20
CA TRP A 8 -15.37 1.26 8.04
C TRP A 8 -15.80 1.99 6.77
N ALA A 9 -14.95 2.00 5.75
CA ALA A 9 -15.24 2.50 4.39
C ALA A 9 -15.78 3.94 4.37
N ILE A 10 -14.95 4.89 4.84
CA ILE A 10 -15.29 6.32 4.78
C ILE A 10 -14.70 6.94 3.52
N ASP A 11 -15.50 7.78 2.86
CA ASP A 11 -15.02 8.56 1.72
C ASP A 11 -13.86 9.46 2.12
N ARG A 12 -12.77 9.42 1.34
CA ARG A 12 -11.51 10.14 1.66
C ARG A 12 -11.68 11.65 1.77
N SER A 13 -12.72 12.21 1.15
CA SER A 13 -13.12 13.62 1.26
C SER A 13 -13.65 14.01 2.64
N ALA A 14 -14.08 13.04 3.45
CA ALA A 14 -14.59 13.23 4.81
C ALA A 14 -13.55 12.99 5.91
N THR A 15 -12.37 12.44 5.60
CA THR A 15 -11.32 12.09 6.57
C THR A 15 -10.52 13.27 7.15
N GLY A 16 -10.90 14.52 6.86
CA GLY A 16 -10.43 15.66 7.66
C GLY A 16 -8.92 15.97 7.62
N LEU A 17 -8.19 15.60 6.57
CA LEU A 17 -6.81 16.09 6.35
C LEU A 17 -6.76 17.61 6.03
N ILE A 18 -7.92 18.23 5.82
CA ILE A 18 -8.09 19.69 5.79
C ILE A 18 -8.63 20.08 7.17
N ALA A 19 -7.72 20.45 8.08
CA ALA A 19 -8.09 21.00 9.37
C ALA A 19 -8.79 22.35 9.16
N TYR A 20 -10.09 22.43 9.45
CA TYR A 20 -10.73 23.73 9.66
C TYR A 20 -10.16 24.34 10.95
N PRO A 21 -9.90 25.65 10.99
CA PRO A 21 -9.23 26.27 12.13
C PRO A 21 -10.14 26.18 13.37
N GLY A 22 -9.81 25.27 14.30
CA GLY A 22 -10.51 25.10 15.58
C GLY A 22 -10.89 23.66 15.95
N GLU A 23 -10.80 22.69 15.03
CA GLU A 23 -11.09 21.27 15.33
C GLU A 23 -9.80 20.45 15.47
N GLU A 24 -9.66 19.72 16.58
CA GLU A 24 -8.63 18.70 16.76
C GLU A 24 -8.84 17.63 15.67
N PRO A 25 -7.84 17.32 14.82
CA PRO A 25 -8.03 16.38 13.73
C PRO A 25 -8.37 15.00 14.31
N GLU A 26 -9.60 14.54 14.10
CA GLU A 26 -10.01 13.19 14.47
C GLU A 26 -9.14 12.22 13.66
N ARG A 27 -8.26 11.47 14.33
CA ARG A 27 -7.44 10.44 13.69
C ARG A 27 -8.32 9.25 13.38
N VAL A 28 -9.02 9.32 12.24
CA VAL A 28 -9.86 8.23 11.74
C VAL A 28 -8.98 7.24 11.01
N ILE A 29 -9.03 5.98 11.44
CA ILE A 29 -8.34 4.87 10.77
C ILE A 29 -9.37 4.17 9.89
N ASP A 30 -9.20 4.23 8.57
CA ASP A 30 -10.04 3.45 7.66
C ASP A 30 -9.51 2.01 7.59
N VAL A 31 -10.30 1.10 8.14
CA VAL A 31 -9.97 -0.34 8.20
C VAL A 31 -9.86 -0.94 6.80
N LYS A 32 -10.63 -0.43 5.83
CA LYS A 32 -10.58 -0.91 4.43
C LYS A 32 -9.26 -0.52 3.77
N ALA A 33 -8.82 0.72 3.96
CA ALA A 33 -7.52 1.19 3.48
C ALA A 33 -6.37 0.43 4.17
N GLY A 34 -6.48 0.18 5.47
CA GLY A 34 -5.49 -0.61 6.21
C GLY A 34 -5.38 -2.05 5.69
N LEU A 35 -6.51 -2.70 5.41
CA LEU A 35 -6.52 -4.06 4.86
C LEU A 35 -6.01 -4.09 3.41
N ALA A 36 -6.39 -3.10 2.61
CA ALA A 36 -5.92 -2.92 1.25
C ALA A 36 -4.39 -2.81 1.18
N GLU A 37 -3.79 -1.95 2.01
CA GLU A 37 -2.33 -1.79 2.12
C GLU A 37 -1.64 -3.08 2.59
N PHE A 38 -2.23 -3.78 3.57
CA PHE A 38 -1.68 -5.05 4.05
C PHE A 38 -1.65 -6.13 2.97
N ILE A 39 -2.74 -6.29 2.22
CA ILE A 39 -2.81 -7.26 1.11
C ILE A 39 -1.86 -6.84 -0.02
N ALA A 40 -1.80 -5.55 -0.36
CA ALA A 40 -0.89 -5.06 -1.39
C ALA A 40 0.57 -5.37 -1.05
N MET A 41 0.99 -5.08 0.19
CA MET A 41 2.36 -5.37 0.62
C MET A 41 2.65 -6.86 0.70
N ALA A 42 1.70 -7.69 1.14
CA ALA A 42 1.88 -9.13 1.15
C ALA A 42 2.09 -9.69 -0.27
N LEU A 43 1.28 -9.27 -1.23
CA LEU A 43 1.41 -9.67 -2.63
C LEU A 43 2.72 -9.16 -3.25
N PHE A 44 3.09 -7.92 -2.98
CA PHE A 44 4.36 -7.35 -3.46
C PHE A 44 5.57 -8.15 -2.97
N VAL A 45 5.59 -8.52 -1.69
CA VAL A 45 6.69 -9.31 -1.10
C VAL A 45 6.72 -10.71 -1.70
N ILE A 46 5.57 -11.38 -1.85
CA ILE A 46 5.51 -12.72 -2.47
C ILE A 46 6.07 -12.69 -3.89
N ILE A 47 5.66 -11.72 -4.71
CA ILE A 47 6.12 -11.60 -6.10
C ILE A 47 7.59 -11.18 -6.15
N GLY A 48 7.98 -10.15 -5.41
CA GLY A 48 9.34 -9.61 -5.41
C GLY A 48 10.35 -10.59 -4.84
N CYS A 49 10.18 -11.03 -3.59
CA CYS A 49 11.10 -11.98 -2.97
C CYS A 49 11.04 -13.35 -3.67
N GLY A 50 9.86 -13.80 -4.14
CA GLY A 50 9.72 -15.04 -4.90
C GLY A 50 10.52 -15.03 -6.20
N THR A 51 10.42 -13.96 -6.98
CA THR A 51 11.19 -13.81 -8.24
C THR A 51 12.70 -13.68 -7.98
N ALA A 52 13.09 -13.02 -6.90
CA ALA A 52 14.49 -12.91 -6.49
C ALA A 52 15.09 -14.26 -6.06
N CYS A 53 14.35 -15.07 -5.29
CA CYS A 53 14.78 -16.40 -4.88
C CYS A 53 14.84 -17.39 -6.06
N ALA A 54 13.94 -17.27 -7.02
CA ALA A 54 13.87 -18.19 -8.17
C ALA A 54 14.98 -17.95 -9.20
N ASN A 55 15.34 -16.68 -9.46
CA ASN A 55 16.30 -16.33 -10.53
C ASN A 55 17.68 -15.93 -10.00
N GLY A 56 17.77 -15.48 -8.74
CA GLY A 56 19.00 -14.93 -8.17
C GLY A 56 19.44 -13.61 -8.83
N ALA A 57 20.50 -13.00 -8.29
CA ALA A 57 21.05 -11.72 -8.77
C ALA A 57 22.50 -11.82 -9.27
N ALA A 58 22.93 -13.03 -9.63
CA ALA A 58 24.31 -13.31 -10.06
C ALA A 58 24.65 -12.58 -11.37
N ASP A 59 23.76 -12.68 -12.37
CA ASP A 59 23.99 -12.14 -13.71
C ASP A 59 23.29 -10.80 -13.94
N ALA A 60 23.86 -9.98 -14.84
CA ALA A 60 23.29 -8.69 -15.23
C ALA A 60 21.87 -8.82 -15.84
N GLN A 61 21.63 -9.89 -16.60
CA GLN A 61 20.31 -10.18 -17.17
C GLN A 61 19.27 -10.43 -16.05
N ASN A 62 19.62 -11.21 -15.03
CA ASN A 62 18.70 -11.52 -13.95
C ASN A 62 18.41 -10.28 -13.10
N ARG A 63 19.39 -9.39 -12.90
CA ARG A 63 19.17 -8.10 -12.21
C ARG A 63 18.15 -7.22 -12.95
N LEU A 64 18.21 -7.18 -14.29
CA LEU A 64 17.23 -6.45 -15.08
C LEU A 64 15.84 -7.09 -14.99
N LEU A 65 15.78 -8.43 -15.02
CA LEU A 65 14.53 -9.18 -14.86
C LEU A 65 13.89 -8.90 -13.48
N LEU A 66 14.69 -8.92 -12.40
CA LEU A 66 14.22 -8.58 -11.06
C LEU A 66 13.71 -7.15 -11.02
N ALA A 67 14.47 -6.17 -11.52
CA ALA A 67 14.04 -4.77 -11.54
C ALA A 67 12.69 -4.60 -12.29
N PHE A 68 12.52 -5.29 -13.41
CA PHE A 68 11.27 -5.25 -14.17
C PHE A 68 10.11 -5.94 -13.43
N ALA A 69 10.35 -7.10 -12.81
CA ALA A 69 9.34 -7.82 -12.03
C ALA A 69 8.83 -6.99 -10.84
N PHE A 70 9.76 -6.37 -10.08
CA PHE A 70 9.41 -5.48 -8.97
C PHE A 70 8.65 -4.23 -9.47
N GLY A 71 9.09 -3.63 -10.57
CA GLY A 71 8.44 -2.44 -11.15
C GLY A 71 7.01 -2.72 -11.63
N ILE A 72 6.80 -3.81 -12.37
CA ILE A 72 5.47 -4.20 -12.86
C ILE A 72 4.56 -4.62 -11.71
N ALA A 73 5.07 -5.32 -10.69
CA ALA A 73 4.29 -5.68 -9.51
C ALA A 73 3.73 -4.43 -8.81
N ILE A 74 4.54 -3.40 -8.59
CA ILE A 74 4.07 -2.14 -8.01
C ILE A 74 3.05 -1.45 -8.91
N MET A 75 3.27 -1.42 -10.23
CA MET A 75 2.32 -0.83 -11.18
C MET A 75 0.93 -1.50 -11.10
N VAL A 76 0.89 -2.84 -11.08
CA VAL A 76 -0.36 -3.62 -10.98
C VAL A 76 -1.05 -3.39 -9.62
N LEU A 77 -0.29 -3.32 -8.53
CA LEU A 77 -0.83 -3.06 -7.20
C LEU A 77 -1.35 -1.63 -7.05
N ALA A 78 -0.63 -0.65 -7.58
CA ALA A 78 -1.08 0.74 -7.60
C ALA A 78 -2.40 0.88 -8.37
N TYR A 79 -2.54 0.19 -9.51
CA TYR A 79 -3.77 0.19 -10.29
C TYR A 79 -4.94 -0.51 -9.57
N SER A 80 -4.70 -1.65 -8.93
CA SER A 80 -5.77 -2.45 -8.30
C SER A 80 -6.18 -1.94 -6.90
N VAL A 81 -5.22 -1.47 -6.11
CA VAL A 81 -5.42 -1.13 -4.70
C VAL A 81 -5.52 0.39 -4.49
N GLY A 82 -4.89 1.20 -5.34
CA GLY A 82 -4.83 2.66 -5.15
C GLY A 82 -6.19 3.38 -5.13
N HIS A 83 -7.25 2.75 -5.64
CA HIS A 83 -8.62 3.27 -5.64
C HIS A 83 -9.45 2.89 -4.38
N HIS A 84 -8.87 2.17 -3.42
CA HIS A 84 -9.48 1.79 -2.14
C HIS A 84 -8.75 2.51 -1.01
#